data_AF-A0A7Y2UAZ6-F1
#
_entry.id   AF-A0A7Y2UAZ6-F1
#
_cell.length_a   1.000
_cell.length_b   1.000
_cell.length_c   1.000
_cell.angle_alpha   90.00
_cell.angle_beta   90.00
_cell.angle_gamma   90.00
#
_symmetry.space_group_name_H-M   'P 1'
#
loop_
_entity.id
_entity.type
_entity.pdbx_description
1 polymer ?
#
loop_
_entity_poly.entity_id
_entity_poly.type
_entity_poly.pdbx_seq_one_letter_code
_entity_poly.pdbx_strand_id
1 'polypeptide(L)'
;MKIELLDSRRLTGPNLFWDWPGAVLDIAVSGIPLDLVTAAWSEEVSRLMEAVGWPADRTCTREFEGGASLVINAPIDVLYAACELNETAFNRAVAWLTEEPVPALNHDLTPLLEQIEEEQHSRLLELQQAAADHGVPFLWDDDEVSVGFGKTAITWPARQLPTADAIDWQNIHAIPLGIVTGTNGKSTTVRLAASILTAAGLRAGITSTDYIRVGEEILDRGDYSGPGGARTLLR
;
A
#
# COMPACT_ATOMS: atom_id res chain seq x y z
N MET A 1 -29.92 12.80 -6.82
CA MET A 1 -28.86 11.88 -6.39
C MET A 1 -27.55 12.64 -6.34
N LYS A 2 -26.70 12.42 -5.34
CA LYS A 2 -25.33 12.91 -5.29
C LYS A 2 -24.42 11.72 -4.99
N ILE A 3 -23.51 11.43 -5.92
CA ILE A 3 -22.44 10.45 -5.78
C ILE A 3 -21.14 11.21 -5.99
N GLU A 4 -20.21 11.12 -5.04
CA GLU A 4 -18.98 11.92 -5.03
C GLU A 4 -17.79 11.05 -4.64
N LEU A 5 -16.70 11.17 -5.39
CA LEU A 5 -15.40 10.62 -5.03
C LEU A 5 -14.77 11.53 -3.96
N LEU A 6 -14.44 10.96 -2.80
CA LEU A 6 -13.84 11.69 -1.69
C LEU A 6 -12.31 11.59 -1.68
N ASP A 7 -11.79 10.38 -1.88
CA ASP A 7 -10.36 10.10 -1.85
C ASP A 7 -10.03 8.86 -2.70
N SER A 8 -8.84 8.84 -3.28
CA SER A 8 -8.30 7.72 -4.06
C SER A 8 -6.84 7.52 -3.70
N ARG A 9 -6.50 6.31 -3.25
CA ARG A 9 -5.16 6.04 -2.71
C ARG A 9 -4.69 4.61 -2.91
N ARG A 10 -3.37 4.48 -3.00
CA ARG A 10 -2.66 3.20 -3.04
C ARG A 10 -2.70 2.50 -1.69
N LEU A 11 -2.82 1.18 -1.73
CA LEU A 11 -2.58 0.28 -0.60
C LEU A 11 -1.28 -0.48 -0.90
N THR A 12 -0.17 -0.06 -0.27
CA THR A 12 1.18 -0.56 -0.62
C THR A 12 1.52 -1.93 -0.01
N GLY A 13 0.60 -2.54 0.71
CA GLY A 13 0.77 -3.83 1.38
C GLY A 13 -0.42 -4.17 2.29
N PRO A 14 -0.22 -4.98 3.35
CA PRO A 14 -1.26 -5.34 4.30
C PRO A 14 -1.97 -4.11 4.89
N ASN A 15 -3.29 -4.19 4.98
CA ASN A 15 -4.15 -3.07 5.32
C ASN A 15 -5.41 -3.54 6.07
N LEU A 16 -6.35 -2.63 6.31
CA LEU A 16 -7.57 -2.91 7.07
C LEU A 16 -8.47 -3.98 6.41
N PHE A 17 -8.41 -4.10 5.08
CA PHE A 17 -9.31 -4.95 4.31
C PHE A 17 -8.75 -6.36 4.12
N TRP A 18 -7.43 -6.47 3.92
CA TRP A 18 -6.75 -7.73 3.64
C TRP A 18 -5.21 -7.59 3.72
N ASP A 19 -4.50 -8.69 3.47
CA ASP A 19 -3.03 -8.75 3.46
C ASP A 19 -2.38 -8.40 2.12
N TRP A 20 -3.17 -8.00 1.11
CA TRP A 20 -2.69 -7.70 -0.24
C TRP A 20 -2.55 -6.20 -0.54
N PRO A 21 -1.63 -5.82 -1.45
CA PRO A 21 -1.61 -4.48 -2.02
C PRO A 21 -2.79 -4.23 -2.97
N GLY A 22 -3.00 -2.98 -3.36
CA GLY A 22 -4.06 -2.59 -4.26
C GLY A 22 -4.40 -1.10 -4.23
N ALA A 23 -5.66 -0.77 -4.48
CA ALA A 23 -6.16 0.60 -4.44
C ALA A 23 -7.49 0.67 -3.69
N VAL A 24 -7.75 1.80 -3.05
CA VAL A 24 -9.02 2.10 -2.38
C VAL A 24 -9.55 3.45 -2.83
N LEU A 25 -10.86 3.47 -3.08
CA LEU A 25 -11.63 4.65 -3.42
C LEU A 25 -12.68 4.87 -2.32
N ASP A 26 -12.65 6.03 -1.66
CA ASP A 26 -13.68 6.41 -0.71
C ASP A 26 -14.73 7.29 -1.41
N ILE A 27 -16.00 6.95 -1.25
CA ILE A 27 -17.12 7.63 -1.92
C ILE A 27 -18.16 8.11 -0.92
N ALA A 28 -18.81 9.24 -1.24
CA ALA A 28 -20.01 9.71 -0.56
C ALA A 28 -21.24 9.50 -1.45
N VAL A 29 -22.33 9.01 -0.86
CA VAL A 29 -23.57 8.68 -1.57
C VAL A 29 -24.77 9.25 -0.83
N SER A 30 -25.64 9.98 -1.55
CA SER A 30 -26.92 10.45 -1.01
C SER A 30 -28.02 10.52 -2.07
N GLY A 31 -29.25 10.25 -1.66
CA GLY A 31 -30.41 10.27 -2.55
C GLY A 31 -30.44 9.14 -3.58
N ILE A 32 -29.68 8.06 -3.34
CA ILE A 32 -29.78 6.76 -4.01
C ILE A 32 -29.36 5.65 -3.02
N PRO A 33 -29.90 4.42 -3.11
CA PRO A 33 -29.44 3.30 -2.30
C PRO A 33 -27.97 2.96 -2.58
N LEU A 34 -27.20 2.75 -1.50
CA LEU A 34 -25.75 2.48 -1.59
C LEU A 34 -25.44 1.15 -2.28
N ASP A 35 -26.27 0.13 -2.04
CA ASP A 35 -26.19 -1.19 -2.65
C ASP A 35 -26.29 -1.15 -4.18
N LEU A 36 -27.08 -0.23 -4.73
CA LEU A 36 -27.16 -0.02 -6.17
C LEU A 36 -25.85 0.58 -6.72
N VAL A 37 -25.24 1.52 -6.00
CA VAL A 37 -23.95 2.14 -6.38
C VAL A 37 -22.83 1.11 -6.33
N THR A 38 -22.75 0.33 -5.24
CA THR A 38 -21.70 -0.68 -5.06
C THR A 38 -21.88 -1.85 -6.03
N ALA A 39 -23.12 -2.25 -6.36
CA ALA A 39 -23.38 -3.25 -7.40
C ALA A 39 -22.95 -2.76 -8.79
N ALA A 40 -23.30 -1.52 -9.17
CA ALA A 40 -22.90 -0.95 -10.46
C ALA A 40 -21.38 -0.83 -10.57
N TRP A 41 -20.70 -0.39 -9.51
CA TRP A 41 -19.24 -0.37 -9.45
C TRP A 41 -18.65 -1.79 -9.57
N SER A 42 -19.20 -2.77 -8.84
CA SER A 42 -18.72 -4.15 -8.85
C SER A 42 -18.77 -4.77 -10.26
N GLU A 43 -19.80 -4.45 -11.05
CA GLU A 43 -19.86 -4.90 -12.44
C GLU A 43 -18.79 -4.25 -13.33
N GLU A 44 -18.61 -2.93 -13.26
CA GLU A 44 -17.64 -2.22 -14.11
C GLU A 44 -16.19 -2.54 -13.73
N VAL A 45 -15.89 -2.65 -12.42
CA VAL A 45 -14.55 -2.96 -11.95
C VAL A 45 -14.15 -4.39 -12.33
N SER A 46 -15.09 -5.34 -12.27
CA SER A 46 -14.84 -6.72 -12.70
C SER A 46 -14.48 -6.77 -14.19
N ARG A 47 -15.22 -6.05 -15.05
CA ARG A 47 -14.95 -5.98 -16.49
C ARG A 47 -13.56 -5.40 -16.79
N LEU A 48 -13.19 -4.32 -16.10
CA LEU A 48 -11.89 -3.68 -16.29
C LEU A 48 -10.75 -4.56 -15.77
N MET A 49 -10.90 -5.15 -14.57
CA MET A 49 -9.89 -6.06 -14.00
C MET A 49 -9.67 -7.29 -14.89
N GLU A 50 -10.73 -7.92 -15.39
CA GLU A 50 -10.62 -9.04 -16.34
C GLU A 50 -9.90 -8.63 -17.63
N ALA A 51 -10.21 -7.45 -18.16
CA ALA A 51 -9.62 -6.95 -19.39
C ALA A 51 -8.11 -6.64 -19.28
N VAL A 52 -7.63 -6.23 -18.09
CA VAL A 52 -6.20 -6.03 -17.82
C VAL A 52 -5.50 -7.29 -17.27
N GLY A 53 -6.23 -8.41 -17.15
CA GLY A 53 -5.69 -9.69 -16.69
C GLY A 53 -5.52 -9.81 -15.18
N TRP A 54 -6.23 -9.00 -14.39
CA TRP A 54 -6.23 -9.05 -12.92
C TRP A 54 -7.40 -9.90 -12.38
N PRO A 55 -7.26 -10.54 -11.20
CA PRO A 55 -8.34 -11.33 -10.61
C PRO A 55 -9.53 -10.46 -10.16
N ALA A 56 -10.66 -10.56 -10.85
CA ALA A 56 -11.86 -9.78 -10.54
C ALA A 56 -12.56 -10.18 -9.22
N ASP A 57 -12.27 -11.36 -8.67
CA ASP A 57 -12.79 -11.82 -7.38
C ASP A 57 -12.08 -11.18 -6.18
N ARG A 58 -11.02 -10.40 -6.41
CA ARG A 58 -10.25 -9.73 -5.36
C ARG A 58 -10.65 -8.27 -5.20
N THR A 59 -11.93 -8.08 -4.93
CA THR A 59 -12.53 -6.78 -4.61
C THR A 59 -13.19 -6.82 -3.24
N CYS A 60 -13.27 -5.67 -2.57
CA CYS A 60 -13.91 -5.55 -1.27
C CYS A 60 -14.66 -4.21 -1.19
N THR A 61 -15.81 -4.22 -0.52
CA THR A 61 -16.56 -3.01 -0.19
C THR A 61 -16.73 -2.94 1.32
N ARG A 62 -16.50 -1.75 1.88
CA ARG A 62 -16.78 -1.46 3.29
C ARG A 62 -17.70 -0.25 3.39
N GLU A 63 -18.93 -0.50 3.79
CA GLU A 63 -19.94 0.53 3.98
C GLU A 63 -19.69 1.32 5.27
N PHE A 64 -20.05 2.61 5.25
CA PHE A 64 -20.08 3.48 6.42
C PHE A 64 -21.20 4.52 6.29
N GLU A 65 -21.43 5.31 7.34
CA GLU A 65 -22.49 6.31 7.33
C GLU A 65 -22.24 7.36 6.23
N GLY A 66 -23.12 7.37 5.22
CA GLY A 66 -23.05 8.31 4.09
C GLY A 66 -22.17 7.89 2.92
N GLY A 67 -21.61 6.67 2.90
CA GLY A 67 -20.69 6.26 1.84
C GLY A 67 -20.13 4.84 1.94
N ALA A 68 -19.10 4.56 1.14
CA ALA A 68 -18.38 3.30 1.16
C ALA A 68 -16.91 3.47 0.74
N SER A 69 -16.06 2.54 1.19
CA SER A 69 -14.74 2.30 0.62
C SER A 69 -14.81 1.17 -0.39
N LEU A 70 -14.34 1.40 -1.61
CA LEU A 70 -14.32 0.46 -2.73
C LEU A 70 -12.88 0.05 -3.01
N VAL A 71 -12.56 -1.22 -2.84
CA VAL A 71 -11.18 -1.71 -2.77
C VAL A 71 -10.94 -2.77 -3.85
N ILE A 72 -9.81 -2.65 -4.56
CA ILE A 72 -9.36 -3.65 -5.52
C ILE A 72 -7.94 -4.12 -5.18
N ASN A 73 -7.61 -5.37 -5.48
CA ASN A 73 -6.24 -5.88 -5.44
C ASN A 73 -5.51 -5.53 -6.74
N ALA A 74 -4.23 -5.21 -6.63
CA ALA A 74 -3.30 -5.11 -7.75
C ALA A 74 -1.86 -5.40 -7.28
N PRO A 75 -0.96 -5.86 -8.15
CA PRO A 75 0.47 -6.01 -7.85
C PRO A 75 1.13 -4.69 -7.41
N ILE A 76 2.20 -4.76 -6.62
CA ILE A 76 2.86 -3.56 -6.05
C ILE A 76 3.49 -2.63 -7.08
N ASP A 77 3.83 -3.14 -8.27
CA ASP A 77 4.49 -2.40 -9.33
C ASP A 77 3.53 -1.56 -10.18
N VAL A 78 2.21 -1.70 -10.02
CA VAL A 78 1.20 -1.04 -10.88
C VAL A 78 0.10 -0.34 -10.06
N LEU A 79 0.44 0.14 -8.87
CA LEU A 79 -0.55 0.67 -7.93
C LEU A 79 -1.13 2.03 -8.32
N TYR A 80 -0.46 2.84 -9.14
CA TYR A 80 -1.08 4.06 -9.65
C TYR A 80 -2.09 3.72 -10.74
N ALA A 81 -1.77 2.79 -11.64
CA ALA A 81 -2.73 2.25 -12.61
C ALA A 81 -3.93 1.58 -11.92
N ALA A 82 -3.73 0.96 -10.75
CA ALA A 82 -4.83 0.41 -9.96
C ALA A 82 -5.77 1.50 -9.42
N CYS A 83 -5.25 2.65 -8.99
CA CYS A 83 -6.11 3.79 -8.63
C CYS A 83 -6.93 4.26 -9.82
N GLU A 84 -6.28 4.48 -10.97
CA GLU A 84 -6.94 4.95 -12.19
C GLU A 84 -8.01 3.96 -12.67
N LEU A 85 -7.73 2.65 -12.60
CA LEU A 85 -8.70 1.60 -12.93
C LEU A 85 -9.93 1.67 -12.02
N ASN A 86 -9.72 1.82 -10.71
CA ASN A 86 -10.81 1.89 -9.74
C ASN A 86 -11.66 3.17 -9.92
N GLU A 87 -11.02 4.31 -10.18
CA GLU A 87 -11.68 5.57 -10.51
C GLU A 87 -12.47 5.47 -11.82
N THR A 88 -11.89 4.87 -12.85
CA THR A 88 -12.55 4.61 -14.13
C THR A 88 -13.77 3.73 -13.94
N ALA A 89 -13.65 2.63 -13.19
CA ALA A 89 -14.78 1.73 -12.88
C ALA A 89 -15.92 2.49 -12.19
N PHE A 90 -15.58 3.33 -11.21
CA PHE A 90 -16.54 4.15 -10.50
C PHE A 90 -17.22 5.18 -11.41
N ASN A 91 -16.46 5.91 -12.22
CA ASN A 91 -17.01 6.92 -13.13
C ASN A 91 -17.96 6.29 -14.17
N ARG A 92 -17.62 5.10 -14.69
CA ARG A 92 -18.49 4.34 -15.59
C ARG A 92 -19.78 3.89 -14.90
N ALA A 93 -19.68 3.41 -13.65
CA ALA A 93 -20.85 3.04 -12.86
C ALA A 93 -21.75 4.24 -12.57
N VAL A 94 -21.18 5.39 -12.22
CA VAL A 94 -21.94 6.64 -12.01
C VAL A 94 -22.63 7.07 -13.29
N ALA A 95 -21.93 7.07 -14.44
CA ALA A 95 -22.52 7.44 -15.72
C ALA A 95 -23.72 6.54 -16.08
N TRP A 96 -23.62 5.24 -15.80
CA TRP A 96 -24.75 4.31 -15.98
C TRP A 96 -25.95 4.67 -15.07
N LEU A 97 -25.69 5.00 -13.80
CA LEU A 97 -26.72 5.37 -12.83
C LEU A 97 -27.35 6.75 -13.08
N THR A 98 -26.63 7.67 -13.72
CA THR A 98 -27.13 9.01 -14.08
C THR A 98 -27.72 9.08 -15.48
N GLU A 99 -27.80 7.94 -16.20
CA GLU A 99 -28.22 7.86 -17.60
C GLU A 99 -27.33 8.71 -18.54
N GLU A 100 -26.08 8.94 -18.16
CA GLU A 100 -25.07 9.58 -18.99
C GLU A 100 -24.44 8.58 -19.98
N PRO A 101 -23.91 9.05 -21.12
CA PRO A 101 -23.24 8.18 -22.07
C PRO A 101 -22.02 7.51 -21.44
N VAL A 102 -22.06 6.18 -21.30
CA VAL A 102 -20.91 5.37 -20.88
C VAL A 102 -20.00 5.15 -22.09
N PRO A 103 -18.70 5.52 -22.03
CA PRO A 103 -17.77 5.25 -23.12
C PRO A 103 -17.68 3.76 -23.46
N ALA A 104 -17.29 3.45 -24.70
CA ALA A 104 -16.96 2.08 -25.06
C ALA A 104 -15.78 1.59 -24.21
N LEU A 105 -15.80 0.35 -23.74
CA LEU A 105 -14.78 -0.18 -22.82
C LEU A 105 -13.34 0.03 -23.35
N ASN A 106 -13.11 -0.17 -24.65
CA ASN A 106 -11.80 0.04 -25.27
C ASN A 106 -11.27 1.48 -25.17
N HIS A 107 -12.16 2.47 -25.09
CA HIS A 107 -11.76 3.87 -24.90
C HIS A 107 -11.03 4.05 -23.57
N ASP A 108 -11.57 3.47 -22.50
CA ASP A 108 -11.00 3.58 -21.15
C ASP A 108 -9.86 2.57 -20.94
N LEU A 109 -9.91 1.39 -21.58
CA LEU A 109 -8.85 0.39 -21.46
C LEU A 109 -7.52 0.81 -22.08
N THR A 110 -7.54 1.59 -23.17
CA THR A 110 -6.32 1.97 -23.88
C THR A 110 -5.34 2.74 -22.96
N PRO A 111 -5.73 3.86 -22.31
CA PRO A 111 -4.82 4.57 -21.40
C PRO A 111 -4.45 3.75 -20.16
N LEU A 112 -5.37 2.91 -19.65
CA LEU A 112 -5.07 2.02 -18.52
C LEU A 112 -3.97 1.02 -18.86
N LEU A 113 -4.02 0.40 -20.03
CA LEU A 113 -3.00 -0.56 -20.48
C LEU A 113 -1.65 0.12 -20.71
N GLU A 114 -1.64 1.32 -21.30
CA GLU A 114 -0.42 2.13 -21.47
C GLU A 114 0.21 2.45 -20.10
N GLN A 115 -0.59 2.91 -19.14
CA GLN A 115 -0.11 3.23 -17.80
C GLN A 115 0.40 1.99 -17.05
N ILE A 116 -0.30 0.85 -17.18
CA ILE A 116 0.16 -0.42 -16.62
C ILE A 116 1.53 -0.80 -17.22
N GLU A 117 1.71 -0.69 -18.53
CA GLU A 117 2.97 -1.01 -19.20
C GLU A 117 4.12 -0.08 -18.75
N GLU A 118 3.84 1.20 -18.53
CA GLU A 118 4.82 2.17 -18.03
C GLU A 118 5.24 1.93 -16.57
N GLU A 119 4.30 1.47 -15.74
CA GLU A 119 4.54 1.22 -14.31
C GLU A 119 5.16 -0.16 -14.04
N GLN A 120 4.82 -1.17 -14.85
CA GLN A 120 5.22 -2.56 -14.66
C GLN A 120 6.71 -2.69 -14.39
N HIS A 121 7.03 -3.42 -13.33
CA HIS A 121 8.40 -3.62 -12.89
C HIS A 121 8.60 -5.05 -12.42
N SER A 122 8.77 -5.94 -13.40
CA SER A 122 8.96 -7.39 -13.18
C SER A 122 10.04 -7.71 -12.14
N ARG A 123 11.15 -6.94 -12.12
CA ARG A 123 12.21 -7.16 -11.16
C ARG A 123 11.79 -6.88 -9.71
N LEU A 124 10.89 -5.93 -9.48
CA LEU A 124 10.34 -5.66 -8.15
C LEU A 124 9.51 -6.85 -7.66
N LEU A 125 8.66 -7.41 -8.53
CA LEU A 125 7.84 -8.58 -8.20
C LEU A 125 8.69 -9.84 -7.98
N GLU A 126 9.70 -10.07 -8.82
CA GLU A 126 10.67 -11.16 -8.64
C GLU A 126 11.37 -11.07 -7.30
N LEU A 127 11.81 -9.87 -6.91
CA LEU A 127 12.51 -9.65 -5.64
C LEU A 127 11.56 -9.79 -4.44
N GLN A 128 10.32 -9.31 -4.55
CA GLN A 128 9.29 -9.48 -3.52
C GLN A 128 9.03 -10.98 -3.26
N GLN A 129 8.85 -11.76 -4.33
CA GLN A 129 8.63 -13.20 -4.23
C GLN A 129 9.85 -13.92 -3.65
N ALA A 130 11.06 -13.59 -4.12
CA ALA A 130 12.29 -14.20 -3.61
C ALA A 130 12.49 -13.92 -2.12
N ALA A 131 12.19 -12.70 -1.65
CA ALA A 131 12.26 -12.37 -0.23
C ALA A 131 11.25 -13.19 0.59
N ALA A 132 10.01 -13.35 0.08
CA ALA A 132 8.99 -14.18 0.71
C ALA A 132 9.42 -15.66 0.81
N ASP A 133 9.97 -16.23 -0.27
CA ASP A 133 10.44 -17.62 -0.32
C ASP A 133 11.57 -17.90 0.69
N HIS A 134 12.42 -16.91 0.95
CA HIS A 134 13.50 -17.00 1.95
C HIS A 134 13.05 -16.60 3.36
N GLY A 135 11.80 -16.16 3.55
CA GLY A 135 11.31 -15.67 4.85
C GLY A 135 12.02 -14.39 5.32
N VAL A 136 12.51 -13.58 4.39
CA VAL A 136 13.25 -12.34 4.65
C VAL A 136 12.31 -11.15 4.56
N PRO A 137 12.37 -10.18 5.51
CA PRO A 137 11.55 -8.99 5.42
C PRO A 137 11.80 -8.20 4.13
N PHE A 138 10.74 -7.62 3.57
CA PHE A 138 10.78 -6.83 2.34
C PHE A 138 10.07 -5.50 2.58
N LEU A 139 10.72 -4.39 2.24
CA LEU A 139 10.14 -3.06 2.25
C LEU A 139 10.35 -2.39 0.89
N TRP A 140 9.38 -1.58 0.48
CA TRP A 140 9.46 -0.84 -0.77
C TRP A 140 8.74 0.52 -0.65
N ASP A 141 9.22 1.51 -1.40
CA ASP A 141 8.52 2.74 -1.86
C ASP A 141 8.93 3.03 -3.30
N ASP A 142 8.49 4.19 -3.79
CA ASP A 142 8.83 4.77 -5.07
C ASP A 142 10.34 5.07 -5.24
N ASP A 143 11.10 5.21 -4.15
CA ASP A 143 12.52 5.59 -4.17
C ASP A 143 13.47 4.40 -3.99
N GLU A 144 13.13 3.49 -3.08
CA GLU A 144 14.00 2.44 -2.54
C GLU A 144 13.25 1.13 -2.25
N VAL A 145 13.95 0.02 -2.49
CA VAL A 145 13.54 -1.32 -2.11
C VAL A 145 14.62 -1.91 -1.20
N SER A 146 14.21 -2.55 -0.11
CA SER A 146 15.14 -3.15 0.83
C SER A 146 14.68 -4.51 1.33
N VAL A 147 15.66 -5.38 1.60
CA VAL A 147 15.45 -6.69 2.23
C VAL A 147 16.16 -6.75 3.56
N GLY A 148 15.58 -7.46 4.53
CA GLY A 148 16.07 -7.50 5.91
C GLY A 148 15.82 -6.22 6.69
N PHE A 149 16.18 -6.24 7.98
CA PHE A 149 16.07 -5.08 8.86
C PHE A 149 17.40 -4.79 9.58
N GLY A 150 17.58 -3.53 9.95
CA GLY A 150 18.72 -3.03 10.72
C GLY A 150 20.06 -3.34 10.05
N LYS A 151 21.00 -3.89 10.81
CA LYS A 151 22.40 -4.08 10.33
C LYS A 151 22.55 -5.02 9.14
N THR A 152 21.58 -5.89 8.89
CA THR A 152 21.59 -6.83 7.77
C THR A 152 20.70 -6.35 6.62
N ALA A 153 20.08 -5.17 6.74
CA ALA A 153 19.29 -4.61 5.67
C ALA A 153 20.18 -4.27 4.48
N ILE A 154 19.70 -4.58 3.28
CA ILE A 154 20.32 -4.16 2.03
C ILE A 154 19.27 -3.37 1.28
N THR A 155 19.64 -2.16 0.84
CA THR A 155 18.75 -1.21 0.18
C THR A 155 19.29 -0.88 -1.21
N TRP A 156 18.40 -0.84 -2.19
CA TRP A 156 18.68 -0.45 -3.56
C TRP A 156 17.71 0.64 -4.00
N PRO A 157 18.12 1.54 -4.91
CA PRO A 157 17.17 2.41 -5.60
C PRO A 157 16.09 1.56 -6.29
N ALA A 158 14.84 1.99 -6.23
CA ALA A 158 13.69 1.21 -6.73
C ALA A 158 13.79 0.85 -8.22
N ARG A 159 14.58 1.58 -9.01
CA ARG A 159 14.82 1.32 -10.44
C ARG A 159 16.14 0.59 -10.75
N GLN A 160 16.90 0.18 -9.73
CA GLN A 160 18.22 -0.46 -9.88
C GLN A 160 18.30 -1.72 -9.02
N LEU A 161 17.38 -2.64 -9.23
CA LEU A 161 17.26 -3.84 -8.42
C LEU A 161 18.18 -4.97 -8.92
N PRO A 162 18.87 -5.68 -8.01
CA PRO A 162 19.68 -6.84 -8.37
C PRO A 162 18.79 -8.01 -8.82
N THR A 163 19.38 -9.02 -9.44
CA THR A 163 18.71 -10.32 -9.59
C THR A 163 18.68 -11.06 -8.25
N ALA A 164 17.67 -11.91 -8.03
CA ALA A 164 17.51 -12.64 -6.76
C ALA A 164 18.68 -13.58 -6.45
N ASP A 165 19.37 -14.12 -7.45
CA ASP A 165 20.54 -15.01 -7.31
C ASP A 165 21.83 -14.26 -6.93
N ALA A 166 21.88 -12.94 -7.12
CA ALA A 166 23.01 -12.11 -6.71
C ALA A 166 22.97 -11.75 -5.21
N ILE A 167 21.87 -12.06 -4.51
CA ILE A 167 21.65 -11.73 -3.10
C ILE A 167 22.08 -12.91 -2.22
N ASP A 168 22.92 -12.63 -1.23
CA ASP A 168 23.27 -13.59 -0.18
C ASP A 168 22.20 -13.63 0.92
N TRP A 169 21.09 -14.31 0.63
CA TRP A 169 19.91 -14.39 1.51
C TRP A 169 20.22 -14.94 2.91
N GLN A 170 21.27 -15.75 3.07
CA GLN A 170 21.61 -16.38 4.35
C GLN A 170 22.09 -15.38 5.41
N ASN A 171 22.55 -14.21 4.99
CA ASN A 171 23.06 -13.16 5.89
C ASN A 171 22.07 -12.01 6.09
N ILE A 172 20.82 -12.18 5.65
CA ILE A 172 19.77 -11.15 5.71
C ILE A 172 18.70 -11.61 6.68
N HIS A 173 18.41 -10.79 7.69
CA HIS A 173 17.55 -11.20 8.79
C HIS A 173 16.56 -10.10 9.20
N ALA A 174 15.51 -10.53 9.90
CA ALA A 174 14.70 -9.63 10.70
C ALA A 174 15.41 -9.26 12.01
N ILE A 175 14.93 -8.18 12.64
CA ILE A 175 15.22 -7.87 14.04
C ILE A 175 13.90 -7.92 14.84
N PRO A 176 13.92 -8.10 16.17
CA PRO A 176 12.71 -8.04 16.98
C PRO A 176 11.99 -6.69 16.82
N LEU A 177 10.69 -6.72 16.51
CA LEU A 177 9.86 -5.54 16.32
C LEU A 177 8.81 -5.42 17.42
N GLY A 178 8.61 -4.18 17.90
CA GLY A 178 7.53 -3.83 18.80
C GLY A 178 6.69 -2.71 18.20
N ILE A 179 5.38 -2.93 18.10
CA ILE A 179 4.43 -1.95 17.57
C ILE A 179 3.59 -1.41 18.74
N VAL A 180 3.56 -0.09 18.91
CA VAL A 180 2.78 0.58 19.96
C VAL A 180 1.70 1.44 19.32
N THR A 181 0.44 1.06 19.51
CA THR A 181 -0.73 1.80 19.03
C THR A 181 -1.60 2.29 20.19
N GLY A 182 -2.45 3.29 19.96
CA GLY A 182 -3.36 3.86 20.95
C GLY A 182 -3.57 5.37 20.82
N THR A 183 -4.57 5.91 21.50
CA THR A 183 -4.87 7.36 21.44
C THR A 183 -3.78 8.18 22.13
N ASN A 184 -3.43 7.82 23.38
CA ASN A 184 -2.51 8.58 24.22
C ASN A 184 -1.36 7.69 24.72
N GLY A 185 -0.21 8.32 25.02
CA GLY A 185 0.92 7.64 25.67
C GLY A 185 1.86 6.84 24.76
N LYS A 186 1.60 6.75 23.44
CA LYS A 186 2.45 6.02 22.48
C LYS A 186 3.93 6.42 22.57
N SER A 187 4.23 7.70 22.43
CA SER A 187 5.60 8.22 22.47
C SER A 187 6.28 7.96 23.82
N THR A 188 5.54 8.09 24.92
CA THR A 188 6.05 7.79 26.27
C THR A 188 6.39 6.31 26.41
N THR A 189 5.51 5.41 25.98
CA THR A 189 5.74 3.96 26.04
C THR A 189 6.93 3.54 25.18
N VAL A 190 7.03 4.05 23.96
CA VAL A 190 8.16 3.75 23.05
C VAL A 190 9.48 4.23 23.65
N ARG A 191 9.51 5.43 24.25
CA ARG A 191 10.71 5.97 24.92
C ARG A 191 11.08 5.17 26.17
N LEU A 192 10.09 4.78 26.98
CA LEU A 192 10.33 3.96 28.16
C LEU A 192 10.88 2.58 27.78
N ALA A 193 10.30 1.94 26.76
CA ALA A 193 10.80 0.67 26.23
C ALA A 193 12.25 0.79 25.73
N ALA A 194 12.57 1.85 24.97
CA ALA A 194 13.94 2.12 24.54
C ALA A 194 14.89 2.30 25.73
N SER A 195 14.50 3.07 26.76
CA SER A 195 15.31 3.25 27.97
C SER A 195 15.56 1.94 28.72
N ILE A 196 14.56 1.05 28.80
CA ILE A 196 14.71 -0.28 29.41
C ILE A 196 15.71 -1.13 28.60
N LEU A 197 15.58 -1.14 27.27
CA LEU A 197 16.50 -1.88 26.38
C LEU A 197 17.93 -1.35 26.48
N THR A 198 18.11 -0.02 26.51
CA THR A 198 19.42 0.61 26.73
C THR A 198 20.00 0.22 28.09
N ALA A 199 19.20 0.25 29.16
CA ALA A 199 19.64 -0.17 30.50
C ALA A 199 20.03 -1.66 30.56
N ALA A 200 19.46 -2.49 29.69
CA ALA A 200 19.84 -3.89 29.51
C ALA A 200 21.06 -4.09 28.57
N GLY A 201 21.70 -3.02 28.11
CA GLY A 201 22.86 -3.07 27.20
C GLY A 201 22.51 -3.35 25.73
N LEU A 202 21.24 -3.26 25.36
CA LEU A 202 20.77 -3.44 23.98
C LEU A 202 20.66 -2.08 23.26
N ARG A 203 20.73 -2.11 21.92
CA ARG A 203 20.53 -0.93 21.07
C ARG A 203 19.14 -0.99 20.43
N ALA A 204 18.28 -0.04 20.80
CA ALA A 204 16.93 0.07 20.24
C ALA A 204 16.88 1.16 19.15
N GLY A 205 16.13 0.88 18.09
CA GLY A 205 15.64 1.89 17.16
C GLY A 205 14.22 2.29 17.55
N ILE A 206 13.88 3.59 17.50
CA ILE A 206 12.53 4.08 17.74
C ILE A 206 12.14 5.18 16.75
N THR A 207 10.86 5.18 16.37
CA THR A 207 10.20 6.32 15.76
C THR A 207 9.26 6.97 16.78
N SER A 208 9.12 8.29 16.71
CA SER A 208 8.16 9.03 17.50
C SER A 208 7.68 10.27 16.73
N THR A 209 6.81 11.05 17.37
CA THR A 209 6.35 12.35 16.85
C THR A 209 7.45 13.41 16.73
N ASP A 210 8.66 13.13 17.25
CA ASP A 210 9.72 14.12 17.35
C ASP A 210 10.98 13.74 16.55
N TYR A 211 11.19 12.44 16.28
CA TYR A 211 12.41 11.95 15.63
C TYR A 211 12.35 10.46 15.23
N ILE A 212 13.31 10.09 14.39
CA ILE A 212 13.81 8.72 14.22
C ILE A 212 15.16 8.63 14.94
N ARG A 213 15.34 7.64 15.83
CA ARG A 213 16.56 7.49 16.63
C ARG A 213 17.00 6.05 16.73
N VAL A 214 18.30 5.79 16.60
CA VAL A 214 18.93 4.47 16.82
C VAL A 214 19.98 4.60 17.90
N GLY A 215 19.75 3.96 19.06
CA GLY A 215 20.56 4.21 20.25
C GLY A 215 20.48 5.69 20.65
N GLU A 216 21.60 6.39 20.66
CA GLU A 216 21.68 7.84 20.95
C GLU A 216 21.73 8.71 19.69
N GLU A 217 21.85 8.11 18.51
CA GLU A 217 21.95 8.82 17.24
C GLU A 217 20.56 9.13 16.68
N ILE A 218 20.30 10.42 16.43
CA ILE A 218 19.08 10.88 15.77
C ILE A 218 19.34 10.90 14.27
N LEU A 219 18.61 10.06 13.54
CA LEU A 219 18.70 9.98 12.09
C LEU A 219 17.95 11.15 11.44
N ASP A 220 16.79 11.52 12.00
CA ASP A 220 15.99 12.64 11.51
C ASP A 220 15.05 13.20 12.60
N ARG A 221 14.59 14.44 12.44
CA ARG A 221 13.68 15.17 13.36
C ARG A 221 12.40 15.59 12.66
N GLY A 222 11.26 15.26 13.27
CA GLY A 222 9.94 15.48 12.69
C GLY A 222 8.94 14.44 13.19
N ASP A 223 7.69 14.54 12.73
CA ASP A 223 6.69 13.51 13.02
C ASP A 223 6.89 12.30 12.10
N TYR A 224 7.55 11.28 12.67
CA TYR A 224 7.88 10.04 11.99
C TYR A 224 7.08 8.85 12.52
N SER A 225 5.88 9.10 13.07
CA SER A 225 4.99 8.06 13.58
C SER A 225 4.34 7.17 12.49
N GLY A 226 4.46 7.58 11.21
CA GLY A 226 3.90 6.88 10.06
C GLY A 226 4.84 5.85 9.39
N PRO A 227 4.38 5.24 8.28
CA PRO A 227 5.10 4.17 7.58
C PRO A 227 6.43 4.63 6.97
N GLY A 228 6.58 5.90 6.59
CA GLY A 228 7.85 6.45 6.13
C GLY A 228 8.94 6.33 7.19
N GLY A 229 8.66 6.84 8.39
CA GLY A 229 9.61 6.78 9.50
C GLY A 229 9.96 5.36 9.92
N ALA A 230 8.96 4.46 9.94
CA ALA A 230 9.19 3.04 10.24
C ALA A 230 10.17 2.41 9.24
N ARG A 231 10.02 2.68 7.94
CA ARG A 231 10.89 2.11 6.90
C ARG A 231 12.31 2.67 6.99
N THR A 232 12.46 3.97 7.21
CA THR A 232 13.77 4.60 7.45
C THR A 232 14.46 4.02 8.68
N LEU A 233 13.73 3.71 9.75
CA LEU A 233 14.30 3.09 10.96
C LEU A 233 14.72 1.64 10.74
N LEU A 234 13.96 0.92 9.92
CA LEU A 234 14.16 -0.50 9.66
C LEU A 234 15.23 -0.77 8.61
N ARG A 235 15.51 0.19 7.72
CA ARG A 235 16.69 0.21 6.85
C ARG A 235 17.95 0.52 7.65
#